data_AF-A0A3B9FIV2-F1
#
_entry.id   AF-A0A3B9FIV2-F1
#
_cell.length_a   1.000
_cell.length_b   1.000
_cell.length_c   1.000
_cell.angle_alpha   90.00
_cell.angle_beta   90.00
_cell.angle_gamma   90.00
#
_symmetry.space_group_name_H-M   'P 1'
#
loop_
_entity.id
_entity.type
_entity.pdbx_description
1 polymer ?
#
loop_
_entity_poly.entity_id
_entity_poly.type
_entity_poly.pdbx_seq_one_letter_code
_entity_poly.pdbx_strand_id
1 'polypeptide(L)'
;MKLIRKGEPLEESPGLLLPDGREVDASSFGEDYDEVFFETDGLERLGAWAKENADDLPLFAEGERYGSPIARPSKIVCIGLNYVDHAAESGMEIPEEPVIFFKASSAFCGPNDDLV
;
A
#
# COMPACT_ATOMS: atom_id res chain seq x y z
N MET A 1 -7.27 9.35 6.53
CA MET A 1 -7.06 9.16 5.08
C MET A 1 -6.41 7.80 4.90
N LYS A 2 -6.96 6.94 4.04
CA LYS A 2 -6.37 5.65 3.69
C LYS A 2 -5.99 5.68 2.21
N LEU A 3 -4.76 5.27 1.89
CA LEU A 3 -4.28 5.19 0.51
C LEU A 3 -4.67 3.85 -0.09
N ILE A 4 -5.16 3.88 -1.32
CA ILE A 4 -5.50 2.69 -2.11
C ILE A 4 -4.99 2.87 -3.53
N ARG A 5 -4.85 1.77 -4.26
CA ARG A 5 -4.62 1.80 -5.72
C ARG A 5 -5.58 0.84 -6.38
N LYS A 6 -6.18 1.24 -7.49
CA LYS A 6 -7.16 0.42 -8.21
C LYS A 6 -6.94 0.48 -9.72
N GLY A 7 -7.30 -0.59 -10.40
CA GLY A 7 -7.13 -0.76 -11.85
C GLY A 7 -6.55 -2.12 -12.22
N GLU A 8 -6.30 -2.31 -13.51
CA GLU A 8 -5.64 -3.50 -14.03
C GLU A 8 -4.17 -3.56 -13.60
N PRO A 9 -3.56 -4.75 -13.54
CA PRO A 9 -2.15 -4.89 -13.17
C PRO A 9 -1.24 -3.99 -14.02
N LEU A 10 -0.38 -3.20 -13.35
CA LEU A 10 0.55 -2.23 -13.94
C LEU A 10 -0.10 -0.95 -14.50
N GLU A 11 -1.42 -0.83 -14.44
CA GLU A 11 -2.20 0.34 -14.86
C GLU A 11 -2.99 0.93 -13.68
N GLU A 12 -2.62 0.60 -12.45
CA GLU A 12 -3.34 1.06 -11.27
C GLU A 12 -3.17 2.56 -11.02
N SER A 13 -4.28 3.23 -10.74
CA SER A 13 -4.33 4.64 -10.39
C SER A 13 -4.29 4.84 -8.87
N PRO A 14 -3.64 5.92 -8.37
CA PRO A 14 -3.66 6.27 -6.95
C PRO A 14 -5.05 6.71 -6.51
N GLY A 15 -5.41 6.39 -5.27
CA GLY A 15 -6.74 6.63 -4.75
C GLY A 15 -6.80 6.81 -3.24
N LEU A 16 -7.92 7.37 -2.79
CA LEU A 16 -8.21 7.57 -1.38
C LEU A 16 -9.48 6.82 -0.97
N LEU A 17 -9.40 6.09 0.14
CA LEU A 17 -10.57 5.65 0.89
C LEU A 17 -10.89 6.71 1.96
N LEU A 18 -11.99 7.41 1.77
CA LEU A 18 -12.47 8.50 2.61
C LEU A 18 -13.15 7.96 3.89
N PRO A 19 -13.29 8.78 4.95
CA PRO A 19 -13.91 8.35 6.21
C PRO A 19 -15.37 7.92 6.09
N ASP A 20 -16.08 8.42 5.07
CA ASP A 20 -17.46 8.06 4.75
C ASP A 20 -17.58 6.75 3.95
N GLY A 21 -16.45 6.12 3.60
CA GLY A 21 -16.38 4.86 2.87
C GLY A 21 -16.29 5.03 1.34
N ARG A 22 -16.32 6.26 0.80
CA ARG A 22 -16.12 6.49 -0.63
C ARG A 22 -14.68 6.18 -1.03
N GLU A 23 -14.54 5.54 -2.19
CA GLU A 23 -13.24 5.30 -2.85
C GLU A 23 -13.13 6.21 -4.06
N VAL A 24 -12.22 7.17 -3.98
CA VAL A 24 -12.06 8.20 -5.02
C VAL A 24 -10.71 8.09 -5.69
N ASP A 25 -10.70 8.31 -7.00
CA ASP A 25 -9.50 8.39 -7.83
C ASP A 25 -8.80 9.74 -7.57
N ALA A 26 -7.55 9.65 -7.14
CA ALA A 26 -6.71 10.79 -6.76
C ALA A 26 -5.65 11.10 -7.83
N SER A 27 -5.75 10.55 -9.04
CA SER A 27 -4.79 10.77 -10.13
C SER A 27 -4.59 12.24 -10.49
N SER A 28 -5.61 13.07 -10.27
CA SER A 28 -5.53 14.54 -10.47
C SER A 28 -4.58 15.25 -9.49
N PHE A 29 -4.13 14.57 -8.42
CA PHE A 29 -3.05 15.06 -7.56
C PHE A 29 -1.71 15.16 -8.33
N GLY A 30 -1.51 14.32 -9.34
CA GLY A 30 -0.34 14.36 -10.23
C GLY A 30 0.90 13.62 -9.73
N GLU A 31 0.84 12.99 -8.56
CA GLU A 31 1.87 12.09 -8.04
C GLU A 31 1.27 10.73 -7.71
N ASP A 32 2.12 9.71 -7.65
CA ASP A 32 1.74 8.34 -7.37
C ASP A 32 2.40 7.82 -6.07
N TYR A 33 1.93 6.70 -5.50
CA TYR A 33 2.41 6.19 -4.22
C TYR A 33 3.70 5.36 -4.37
N ASP A 34 4.77 6.04 -4.77
CA ASP A 34 6.09 5.47 -5.05
C ASP A 34 7.18 5.95 -4.07
N GLU A 35 8.42 5.54 -4.31
CA GLU A 35 9.57 5.93 -3.49
C GLU A 35 9.74 7.45 -3.35
N VAL A 36 9.52 8.21 -4.43
CA VAL A 36 9.73 9.67 -4.43
C VAL A 36 8.65 10.35 -3.62
N PHE A 37 7.40 9.93 -3.78
CA PHE A 37 6.27 10.44 -3.00
C PHE A 37 6.51 10.26 -1.49
N PHE A 38 6.91 9.07 -1.05
CA PHE A 38 7.15 8.80 0.37
C PHE A 38 8.42 9.46 0.91
N GLU A 39 9.47 9.62 0.09
CA GLU A 39 10.73 10.27 0.49
C GLU A 39 10.59 11.80 0.63
N THR A 40 9.68 12.41 -0.13
CA THR A 40 9.61 13.88 -0.27
C THR A 40 8.46 14.52 0.51
N ASP A 41 7.95 13.93 1.59
CA ASP A 41 6.77 14.42 2.34
C ASP A 41 5.45 14.44 1.53
N GLY A 42 5.31 13.52 0.57
CA GLY A 42 4.12 13.42 -0.29
C GLY A 42 2.81 13.21 0.48
N LEU A 43 2.86 12.54 1.64
CA LEU A 43 1.68 12.37 2.52
C LEU A 43 1.13 13.71 3.03
N GLU A 44 2.00 14.68 3.33
CA GLU A 44 1.57 16.00 3.79
C GLU A 44 0.98 16.80 2.63
N ARG A 45 1.61 16.78 1.45
CA ARG A 45 1.09 17.41 0.24
C ARG A 45 -0.27 16.83 -0.15
N LEU A 46 -0.38 15.50 -0.20
CA LEU A 46 -1.63 14.81 -0.51
C LEU A 46 -2.70 15.14 0.52
N GLY A 47 -2.35 15.17 1.80
CA GLY A 47 -3.28 15.52 2.88
C GLY A 47 -3.77 16.98 2.79
N ALA A 48 -2.91 17.92 2.40
CA ALA A 48 -3.30 19.32 2.17
C ALA A 48 -4.21 19.44 0.95
N TRP A 49 -3.82 18.84 -0.17
CA TRP A 49 -4.58 18.83 -1.41
C TRP A 49 -5.95 18.15 -1.25
N ALA A 50 -6.01 17.00 -0.56
CA ALA A 50 -7.25 16.26 -0.36
C ALA A 50 -8.28 17.04 0.48
N LYS A 51 -7.85 17.91 1.41
CA LYS A 51 -8.79 18.77 2.16
C LYS A 51 -9.58 19.72 1.27
N GLU A 52 -9.00 20.10 0.13
CA GLU A 52 -9.59 21.07 -0.80
C GLU A 52 -10.32 20.38 -1.95
N ASN A 53 -9.96 19.14 -2.29
CA ASN A 53 -10.39 18.49 -3.54
C ASN A 53 -11.19 17.19 -3.35
N ALA A 54 -11.08 16.51 -2.19
CA ALA A 54 -11.54 15.12 -2.06
C ALA A 54 -13.06 14.92 -2.29
N ASP A 55 -13.88 15.93 -2.01
CA ASP A 55 -15.33 15.82 -2.16
C ASP A 55 -15.79 15.77 -3.63
N ASP A 56 -15.00 16.33 -4.54
CA ASP A 56 -15.30 16.44 -5.97
C ASP A 56 -14.55 15.41 -6.83
N LEU A 57 -13.77 14.53 -6.20
CA LEU A 57 -13.02 13.49 -6.92
C LEU A 57 -13.96 12.41 -7.48
N PRO A 58 -13.65 11.88 -8.68
CA PRO A 58 -14.42 10.79 -9.26
C PRO A 58 -14.32 9.53 -8.41
N LEU A 59 -15.42 8.80 -8.30
CA LEU A 59 -15.44 7.49 -7.65
C LEU A 59 -14.79 6.45 -8.57
N PHE A 60 -14.07 5.49 -7.98
CA PHE A 60 -13.71 4.27 -8.70
C PHE A 60 -14.96 3.47 -9.07
N ALA A 61 -14.85 2.67 -10.14
CA ALA A 61 -15.95 1.81 -10.55
C ALA A 61 -16.24 0.74 -9.49
N GLU A 62 -17.50 0.36 -9.37
CA GLU A 62 -17.90 -0.74 -8.50
C GLU A 62 -17.21 -2.04 -8.95
N GLY A 63 -16.59 -2.76 -8.01
CA GLY A 63 -15.87 -3.99 -8.29
C GLY A 63 -14.51 -3.82 -8.98
N GLU A 64 -14.05 -2.59 -9.19
CA GLU A 64 -12.72 -2.35 -9.75
C GLU A 64 -11.64 -2.95 -8.84
N ARG A 65 -10.66 -3.62 -9.45
CA ARG A 65 -9.64 -4.41 -8.76
C ARG A 65 -8.76 -3.51 -7.89
N TYR A 66 -8.40 -3.99 -6.69
CA TYR A 66 -7.34 -3.37 -5.89
C TYR A 66 -5.96 -3.85 -6.35
N GLY A 67 -5.06 -2.90 -6.59
CA GLY A 67 -3.63 -3.16 -6.71
C GLY A 67 -2.92 -3.18 -5.36
N SER A 68 -1.60 -3.39 -5.40
CA SER A 68 -0.74 -3.08 -4.26
C SER A 68 -0.90 -1.62 -3.88
N PRO A 69 -0.97 -1.24 -2.59
CA PRO A 69 -1.06 0.17 -2.19
C PRO A 69 0.22 0.97 -2.48
N ILE A 70 1.32 0.30 -2.82
CA ILE A 70 2.62 0.89 -3.17
C ILE A 70 2.92 0.54 -4.63
N ALA A 71 3.27 1.56 -5.43
CA ALA A 71 3.50 1.45 -6.88
C ALA A 71 4.55 0.40 -7.21
N ARG A 72 5.74 0.57 -6.62
CA ARG A 72 6.94 -0.17 -6.99
C ARG A 72 7.98 -0.09 -5.86
N PRO A 73 7.80 -0.84 -4.76
CA PRO A 73 8.78 -0.83 -3.68
C PRO A 73 10.16 -1.26 -4.20
N SER A 74 11.20 -0.49 -3.88
CA SER A 74 12.58 -0.81 -4.25
C SER A 74 13.10 -2.06 -3.54
N LYS A 75 12.62 -2.32 -2.31
CA LYS A 75 12.95 -3.47 -1.47
C LYS A 75 11.75 -3.87 -0.61
N ILE A 76 11.58 -5.18 -0.38
CA ILE A 76 10.66 -5.72 0.61
C ILE A 76 11.50 -6.36 1.72
N VAL A 77 11.63 -5.64 2.85
CA VAL A 77 12.38 -6.09 4.03
C VAL A 77 11.42 -6.73 5.02
N CYS A 78 11.64 -7.99 5.32
CA CYS A 78 10.75 -8.79 6.16
C CYS A 78 11.40 -9.08 7.50
N ILE A 79 10.57 -9.14 8.55
CA ILE A 79 10.97 -9.53 9.90
C ILE A 79 10.40 -10.92 10.19
N GLY A 80 11.28 -11.86 10.50
CA GLY A 80 10.93 -13.20 10.96
C GLY A 80 10.70 -13.23 12.47
N LEU A 81 9.93 -14.21 12.94
CA LEU A 81 9.75 -14.54 14.36
C LEU A 81 9.40 -13.34 15.26
N ASN A 82 8.57 -12.44 14.77
CA ASN A 82 8.18 -11.21 15.48
C ASN A 82 6.94 -11.39 16.39
N TYR A 83 6.57 -12.63 16.73
CA TYR A 83 5.47 -12.98 17.62
C TYR A 83 5.93 -14.12 18.54
N VAL A 84 5.76 -13.95 19.86
CA VAL A 84 6.21 -14.92 20.88
C VAL A 84 5.61 -16.31 20.64
N ASP A 85 4.30 -16.36 20.38
CA ASP A 85 3.60 -17.63 20.12
C ASP A 85 4.11 -18.31 18.85
N HIS A 86 4.49 -17.54 17.82
CA HIS A 86 5.04 -18.10 16.58
C HIS A 86 6.44 -18.71 16.79
N ALA A 87 7.27 -18.08 17.64
CA ALA A 87 8.55 -18.66 18.05
C ALA A 87 8.35 -19.99 18.80
N ALA A 88 7.42 -20.00 19.76
CA ALA A 88 7.07 -21.19 20.54
C ALA A 88 6.52 -22.33 19.66
N GLU A 89 5.60 -22.05 18.73
CA GLU A 89 5.06 -23.02 17.77
C GLU A 89 6.15 -23.63 16.90
N SER A 90 7.13 -22.82 16.50
CA SER A 90 8.24 -23.25 15.65
C SER A 90 9.34 -23.98 16.44
N GLY A 91 9.21 -24.11 17.76
CA GLY A 91 10.25 -24.69 18.63
C GLY A 91 11.56 -23.88 18.64
N MET A 92 11.48 -22.60 18.31
CA MET A 92 12.62 -21.69 18.24
C MET A 92 12.68 -20.82 19.48
N GLU A 93 13.89 -20.47 19.91
CA GLU A 93 14.09 -19.48 20.98
C GLU A 93 13.64 -18.09 20.50
N ILE A 94 13.20 -17.25 21.45
CA ILE A 94 12.86 -15.85 21.14
C ILE A 94 14.16 -15.14 20.75
N PRO A 95 14.24 -14.56 19.55
CA PRO A 95 15.48 -13.94 19.09
C PRO A 95 15.77 -12.66 19.88
N GLU A 96 17.04 -12.46 20.26
CA GLU A 96 17.49 -11.24 20.95
C GLU A 96 17.59 -10.02 20.02
N GLU A 97 17.67 -10.27 18.70
CA GLU A 97 17.74 -9.26 17.64
C GLU A 97 16.75 -9.59 16.50
N PRO A 98 16.28 -8.60 15.71
CA PRO A 98 15.35 -8.87 14.61
C PRO A 98 15.95 -9.80 13.55
N VAL A 99 15.21 -10.87 13.21
CA VAL A 99 15.57 -11.74 12.09
C VAL A 99 15.14 -11.06 10.79
N ILE A 100 16.10 -10.59 10.00
CA ILE A 100 15.84 -9.83 8.76
C ILE A 100 16.07 -10.71 7.53
N PHE A 101 15.12 -10.70 6.60
CA PHE A 101 15.26 -11.32 5.28
C PHE A 101 14.57 -10.48 4.19
N PHE A 102 14.78 -10.83 2.93
CA PHE A 102 14.18 -10.13 1.79
C PHE A 102 13.19 -11.00 1.03
N LYS A 103 12.14 -10.38 0.50
CA LYS A 103 11.37 -10.91 -0.63
C LYS A 103 11.75 -10.13 -1.89
N ALA A 104 11.77 -10.81 -3.02
CA ALA A 104 11.94 -10.14 -4.31
C ALA A 104 10.84 -9.10 -4.53
N SER A 105 11.17 -7.95 -5.10
CA SER A 105 10.17 -6.92 -5.44
C SER A 105 9.18 -7.41 -6.50
N SER A 106 9.44 -8.51 -7.20
CA SER A 106 8.46 -9.16 -8.09
C SER A 106 7.43 -10.02 -7.35
N ALA A 107 7.48 -10.12 -6.02
CA ALA A 107 6.62 -11.01 -5.24
C ALA A 107 5.36 -10.35 -4.68
N PHE A 108 5.14 -9.04 -4.90
CA PHE A 108 3.93 -8.36 -4.44
C PHE A 108 2.84 -8.40 -5.51
N CYS A 109 1.59 -8.38 -5.07
CA CYS A 109 0.39 -8.33 -5.90
C CYS A 109 -0.72 -7.55 -5.16
N GLY A 110 -1.87 -7.36 -5.81
CA GLY A 110 -3.06 -6.81 -5.18
C GLY A 110 -3.58 -7.72 -4.05
N PRO A 111 -4.30 -7.15 -3.07
CA PRO A 111 -4.74 -7.89 -1.88
C PRO A 111 -5.72 -9.04 -2.17
N ASN A 112 -6.39 -9.02 -3.33
CA ASN A 112 -7.35 -10.02 -3.76
C ASN A 112 -6.93 -10.74 -5.05
N ASP A 113 -5.66 -10.59 -5.46
CA ASP A 113 -5.15 -11.28 -6.64
C ASP A 113 -4.96 -12.78 -6.37
N ASP A 114 -5.13 -13.59 -7.42
CA ASP A 114 -4.87 -15.03 -7.34
C ASP A 114 -3.38 -15.33 -7.13
N LEU A 115 -3.09 -16.36 -6.33
CA LEU A 115 -1.75 -16.95 -6.23
C LEU A 115 -1.65 -18.13 -7.20
N VAL A 116 -1.05 -17.87 -8.37
CA VAL A 116 -0.89 -18.83 -9.47
C VAL A 116 0.37 -19.67 -9.32
#